data_AF-A0A3M0Z8P9-F1
#
_entry.id   AF-A0A3M0Z8P9-F1
#
_cell.length_a   1.000
_cell.length_b   1.000
_cell.length_c   1.000
_cell.angle_alpha   90.00
_cell.angle_beta   90.00
_cell.angle_gamma   90.00
#
_symmetry.space_group_name_H-M   'P 1'
#
loop_
_entity.id
_entity.type
_entity.pdbx_description
1 polymer ?
#
loop_
_entity_poly.entity_id
_entity_poly.type
_entity_poly.pdbx_seq_one_letter_code
_entity_poly.pdbx_strand_id
1 'polypeptide(L)'
;PALHAELARVDPEAAARIHPNDPQRIQRALEVHRLTGRPLSELQRRGGAQGGVRLHKAAVAPADRERLRRRIAERFEAMLAEGLVEEVARLRRRPELHLGLPALKSVGYRQVWRHLAGELSYEEMRARAIMATRQLAKRQLTWLRAEPGLRWFRGEPGRLLPGLAAWFQGIPGLQ
;
A
#
# COMPACT_ATOMS: atom_id res chain seq x y z
N PRO A 1 11.59 2.06 -21.81
CA PRO A 1 12.97 2.01 -22.37
C PRO A 1 13.59 3.39 -22.60
N ALA A 2 12.98 4.27 -23.41
CA ALA A 2 13.53 5.60 -23.72
C ALA A 2 13.66 6.52 -22.48
N LEU A 3 12.61 6.61 -21.65
CA LEU A 3 12.65 7.43 -20.42
C LEU A 3 13.62 6.90 -19.36
N HIS A 4 13.86 5.59 -19.33
CA HIS A 4 14.87 5.02 -18.43
C HIS A 4 16.28 5.37 -18.87
N ALA A 5 16.54 5.37 -20.19
CA ALA A 5 17.81 5.84 -20.74
C ALA A 5 18.02 7.35 -20.49
N GLU A 6 16.96 8.16 -20.59
CA GLU A 6 17.02 9.57 -20.20
C GLU A 6 17.38 9.72 -18.71
N LEU A 7 16.71 8.95 -17.84
CA LEU A 7 17.02 8.93 -16.40
C LEU A 7 18.48 8.54 -16.15
N ALA A 8 19.02 7.56 -16.89
CA ALA A 8 20.41 7.14 -16.75
C ALA A 8 21.42 8.23 -17.12
N ARG A 9 21.05 9.20 -17.98
CA ARG A 9 21.92 10.33 -18.32
C ARG A 9 21.95 11.40 -17.22
N VAL A 10 20.82 11.64 -16.56
CA VAL A 10 20.68 12.73 -15.57
C VAL A 10 20.88 12.27 -14.12
N ASP A 11 20.57 11.01 -13.82
CA ASP A 11 20.68 10.40 -12.50
C ASP A 11 21.03 8.90 -12.62
N PRO A 12 22.31 8.56 -12.91
CA PRO A 12 22.75 7.18 -13.08
C PRO A 12 22.48 6.30 -11.84
N GLU A 13 22.58 6.86 -10.64
CA GLU A 13 22.34 6.14 -9.39
C GLU A 13 20.86 5.78 -9.23
N ALA A 14 19.94 6.70 -9.53
CA ALA A 14 18.52 6.37 -9.53
C ALA A 14 18.18 5.37 -10.63
N ALA A 15 18.76 5.51 -11.83
CA ALA A 15 18.54 4.59 -12.95
C ALA A 15 18.98 3.16 -12.65
N ALA A 16 20.09 2.97 -11.93
CA ALA A 16 20.57 1.65 -11.50
C ALA A 16 19.61 0.96 -10.51
N ARG A 17 18.89 1.73 -9.68
CA ARG A 17 17.95 1.20 -8.67
C ARG A 17 16.53 1.04 -9.20
N ILE A 18 16.09 1.88 -10.13
CA ILE A 18 14.73 1.89 -10.66
C ILE A 18 14.66 0.97 -11.89
N HIS A 19 13.84 -0.07 -11.80
CA HIS A 19 13.64 -0.99 -12.92
C HIS A 19 13.02 -0.27 -14.14
N PRO A 20 13.43 -0.57 -15.39
CA PRO A 20 12.91 0.08 -16.60
C PRO A 20 11.39 -0.01 -16.80
N ASN A 21 10.75 -0.98 -16.14
CA ASN A 21 9.30 -1.22 -16.17
C ASN A 21 8.55 -0.58 -15.00
N ASP A 22 9.17 0.32 -14.24
CA ASP A 22 8.52 1.11 -13.19
C ASP A 22 8.32 2.56 -13.68
N PRO A 23 7.30 2.81 -14.54
CA PRO A 23 7.10 4.12 -15.15
C PRO A 23 6.83 5.21 -14.11
N GLN A 24 6.20 4.86 -12.97
CA GLN A 24 5.89 5.82 -11.92
C GLN A 24 7.16 6.35 -11.24
N ARG A 25 8.11 5.46 -10.90
CA ARG A 25 9.37 5.89 -10.30
C ARG A 25 10.26 6.63 -11.29
N ILE A 26 10.32 6.17 -12.55
CA ILE A 26 11.09 6.85 -13.60
C ILE A 26 10.55 8.26 -13.81
N GLN A 27 9.23 8.42 -14.00
CA GLN A 27 8.60 9.71 -14.16
C GLN A 27 8.88 10.62 -12.98
N ARG A 28 8.75 10.13 -11.73
CA ARG A 28 9.00 10.94 -10.54
C ARG A 28 10.45 11.41 -10.45
N ALA A 29 11.43 10.56 -10.78
CA ALA A 29 12.83 10.93 -10.74
C ALA A 29 13.17 12.02 -11.78
N LEU A 30 12.66 11.86 -13.01
CA LEU A 30 12.82 12.86 -14.07
C LEU A 30 12.08 14.18 -13.74
N GLU A 31 10.88 14.10 -13.18
CA GLU A 31 10.10 15.26 -12.74
C GLU A 31 10.88 16.08 -11.70
N VAL A 32 11.45 15.43 -10.68
CA VAL A 32 12.26 16.09 -9.66
C VAL A 32 13.45 16.81 -10.29
N HIS A 33 14.16 16.14 -11.20
CA HIS A 33 15.30 16.75 -11.89
C HIS A 33 14.88 17.97 -12.73
N ARG A 34 13.81 17.84 -13.52
CA ARG A 34 13.31 18.94 -14.38
C ARG A 34 12.82 20.14 -13.57
N LEU A 35 12.21 19.92 -12.41
CA LEU A 35 11.70 21.00 -11.55
C LEU A 35 12.78 21.68 -10.70
N THR A 36 13.81 20.94 -10.29
CA THR A 36 14.81 21.44 -9.32
C THR A 36 16.21 21.64 -9.90
N GLY A 37 16.46 21.15 -11.11
CA GLY A 37 17.80 21.03 -11.70
C GLY A 37 18.68 19.95 -11.06
N ARG A 38 18.20 19.28 -10.01
CA ARG A 38 19.02 18.38 -9.16
C ARG A 38 18.54 16.93 -9.24
N PRO A 39 19.46 15.94 -9.34
CA PRO A 39 19.10 14.52 -9.36
C PRO A 39 18.34 14.09 -8.09
N LEU A 40 17.42 13.13 -8.24
CA LEU A 40 16.66 12.58 -7.11
C LEU A 40 17.59 11.87 -6.12
N SER A 41 18.61 11.16 -6.61
CA SER A 41 19.61 10.50 -5.77
C SER A 41 20.33 11.49 -4.85
N GLU A 42 20.65 12.69 -5.34
CA GLU A 42 21.30 13.73 -4.54
C GLU A 42 20.41 14.22 -3.39
N LEU A 43 19.12 14.43 -3.64
CA LEU A 43 18.17 14.81 -2.60
C LEU A 43 17.98 13.70 -1.56
N GLN A 44 18.00 12.43 -1.99
CA GLN A 44 17.87 11.29 -1.08
C GLN A 44 19.12 11.09 -0.22
N ARG A 45 20.33 11.33 -0.75
CA ARG A 45 21.58 11.26 0.02
C ARG A 45 21.63 12.26 1.18
N ARG A 46 20.99 13.41 1.03
CA ARG A 46 20.94 14.42 2.11
C ARG A 46 20.15 13.93 3.34
N GLY A 47 19.35 12.86 3.19
CA GLY A 47 18.60 12.25 4.28
C GLY A 47 17.51 13.16 4.83
N GLY A 48 16.31 12.62 5.06
CA GLY A 48 15.39 13.32 5.95
C GLY A 48 16.06 13.37 7.33
N ALA A 49 16.18 14.56 7.93
CA ALA A 49 16.59 14.65 9.33
C ALA A 49 15.69 13.70 10.12
N GLN A 50 16.27 12.64 10.68
CA GLN A 50 15.58 11.86 11.69
C GLN A 50 15.46 12.83 12.86
N GLY A 51 14.31 13.49 12.99
CA GLY A 51 14.00 14.24 14.19
C GLY A 51 14.32 13.35 15.39
N GLY A 52 14.85 13.92 16.47
CA GLY A 52 15.38 13.19 17.64
C GLY A 52 14.37 12.32 18.41
N VAL A 53 13.27 11.93 17.78
CA VAL A 53 12.23 11.03 18.26
C VAL A 53 12.68 9.59 18.07
N ARG A 54 12.69 8.84 19.17
CA ARG A 54 12.88 7.39 19.15
C ARG A 54 11.59 6.70 18.72
N LEU A 55 11.63 5.97 17.60
CA LEU A 55 10.47 5.22 17.09
C LEU A 55 10.49 3.77 17.57
N HIS A 56 9.42 3.36 18.24
CA HIS A 56 9.17 1.95 18.59
C HIS A 56 8.14 1.36 17.64
N LYS A 57 8.53 0.34 16.87
CA LYS A 57 7.71 -0.21 15.78
C LYS A 57 7.17 -1.59 16.15
N ALA A 58 5.88 -1.80 15.96
CA ALA A 58 5.23 -3.09 16.11
C ALA A 58 4.33 -3.42 14.92
N ALA A 59 4.20 -4.71 14.61
CA ALA A 59 3.28 -5.22 13.61
C ALA A 59 2.46 -6.39 14.15
N VAL A 60 1.15 -6.32 13.92
CA VAL A 60 0.22 -7.42 14.18
C VAL A 60 -0.09 -8.12 12.87
N ALA A 61 0.09 -9.43 12.84
CA ALA A 61 -0.24 -10.24 11.68
C ALA A 61 -0.82 -11.59 12.07
N PRO A 62 -1.71 -12.19 11.27
CA PRO A 62 -2.12 -13.57 11.47
C PRO A 62 -0.90 -14.50 11.41
N ALA A 63 -0.92 -15.56 12.23
CA ALA A 63 0.10 -16.60 12.17
C ALA A 63 -0.01 -17.43 10.88
N ASP A 64 -1.25 -17.66 10.42
CA ASP A 64 -1.57 -18.48 9.27
C ASP A 64 -2.00 -17.65 8.04
N ARG A 65 -1.36 -17.92 6.90
CA ARG A 65 -1.65 -17.26 5.62
C ARG A 65 -3.01 -17.67 5.05
N GLU A 66 -3.43 -18.91 5.27
CA GLU A 66 -4.71 -19.39 4.74
C GLU A 66 -5.87 -18.78 5.50
N ARG A 67 -5.76 -18.70 6.82
CA ARG A 67 -6.65 -17.89 7.66
C ARG A 67 -6.75 -16.43 7.22
N LEU A 68 -5.62 -15.78 6.88
CA LEU A 68 -5.65 -14.40 6.35
C LEU A 68 -6.44 -14.32 5.04
N ARG A 69 -6.23 -15.27 4.11
CA ARG A 69 -6.95 -15.31 2.82
C ARG A 69 -8.44 -15.52 3.00
N ARG A 70 -8.85 -16.34 3.98
CA ARG A 70 -10.26 -16.55 4.34
C ARG A 70 -10.88 -15.30 4.93
N ARG A 71 -10.24 -14.68 5.93
CA ARG A 71 -10.70 -13.42 6.54
C ARG A 71 -10.83 -12.28 5.53
N ILE A 72 -9.93 -12.21 4.55
CA ILE A 72 -10.02 -11.24 3.45
C ILE A 72 -11.29 -11.44 2.62
N ALA A 73 -11.63 -12.70 2.30
CA ALA A 73 -12.84 -13.02 1.54
C ALA A 73 -14.08 -12.70 2.38
N GLU A 74 -14.18 -13.22 3.60
CA GLU A 74 -15.28 -12.97 4.54
C GLU A 74 -15.53 -11.47 4.75
N ARG A 75 -14.47 -10.68 4.96
CA ARG A 75 -14.58 -9.23 5.11
C ARG A 75 -15.12 -8.56 3.84
N PHE A 76 -14.70 -9.02 2.66
CA PHE A 76 -15.19 -8.42 1.42
C PHE A 76 -16.67 -8.76 1.18
N GLU A 77 -17.11 -9.98 1.49
CA GLU A 77 -18.55 -10.31 1.47
C GLU A 77 -19.34 -9.42 2.43
N ALA A 78 -18.83 -9.22 3.66
CA ALA A 78 -19.46 -8.34 4.63
C ALA A 78 -19.57 -6.91 4.10
N MET A 79 -18.52 -6.37 3.47
CA MET A 79 -18.57 -5.04 2.84
C MET A 79 -19.65 -4.96 1.74
N LEU A 80 -19.81 -6.01 0.93
CA LEU A 80 -20.88 -6.06 -0.07
C LEU A 80 -22.26 -6.06 0.58
N ALA A 81 -22.46 -6.87 1.63
CA ALA A 81 -23.70 -6.93 2.38
C ALA A 81 -24.02 -5.62 3.11
N GLU A 82 -22.99 -4.86 3.53
CA GLU A 82 -23.10 -3.54 4.17
C GLU A 82 -23.31 -2.40 3.16
N GLY A 83 -23.42 -2.69 1.87
CA GLY A 83 -23.81 -1.71 0.85
C GLY A 83 -22.66 -1.02 0.12
N LEU A 84 -21.51 -1.71 -0.03
CA LEU A 84 -20.36 -1.18 -0.79
C LEU A 84 -20.73 -0.83 -2.23
N VAL A 85 -21.61 -1.60 -2.88
CA VAL A 85 -22.00 -1.36 -4.29
C VAL A 85 -22.76 -0.03 -4.40
N GLU A 86 -23.69 0.19 -3.49
CA GLU A 86 -24.51 1.40 -3.40
C GLU A 86 -23.64 2.61 -3.08
N GLU A 87 -22.66 2.47 -2.19
CA GLU A 87 -21.68 3.52 -1.89
C GLU A 87 -20.91 3.94 -3.14
N VAL A 88 -20.35 2.99 -3.88
CA VAL A 88 -19.59 3.30 -5.11
C VAL A 88 -20.51 3.83 -6.21
N ALA A 89 -21.75 3.36 -6.29
CA ALA A 89 -22.74 3.92 -7.21
C ALA A 89 -23.05 5.39 -6.92
N ARG A 90 -23.14 5.80 -5.65
CA ARG A 90 -23.26 7.22 -5.26
C ARG A 90 -22.04 8.03 -5.69
N LEU A 91 -20.83 7.51 -5.47
CA LEU A 91 -19.60 8.17 -5.90
C LEU A 91 -19.53 8.33 -7.43
N ARG A 92 -19.95 7.32 -8.19
CA ARG A 92 -19.93 7.36 -9.66
C ARG A 92 -20.86 8.40 -10.28
N ARG A 93 -21.89 8.85 -9.54
CA ARG A 93 -22.78 9.94 -9.99
C ARG A 93 -22.11 11.31 -9.94
N ARG A 94 -20.96 11.43 -9.27
CA ARG A 94 -20.22 12.70 -9.15
C ARG A 94 -19.29 12.86 -10.35
N PRO A 95 -19.49 13.87 -11.22
CA PRO A 95 -18.75 14.02 -12.48
C PRO A 95 -17.23 14.27 -12.28
N GLU A 96 -16.83 14.84 -11.15
CA GLU A 96 -15.43 15.08 -10.79
C GLU A 96 -14.67 13.82 -10.39
N LEU A 97 -15.37 12.70 -10.17
CA LEU A 97 -14.80 11.45 -9.70
C LEU A 97 -14.55 10.49 -10.87
N HIS A 98 -13.29 10.05 -11.03
CA HIS A 98 -12.91 9.10 -12.07
C HIS A 98 -11.76 8.18 -11.60
N LEU A 99 -11.59 7.03 -12.26
CA LEU A 99 -10.58 6.00 -11.92
C LEU A 99 -9.11 6.45 -12.00
N GLY A 100 -8.84 7.67 -12.50
CA GLY A 100 -7.52 8.28 -12.46
C GLY A 100 -7.10 8.71 -11.06
N LEU A 101 -8.06 9.02 -10.18
CA LEU A 101 -7.83 9.53 -8.84
C LEU A 101 -7.33 8.44 -7.88
N PRO A 102 -6.36 8.74 -7.00
CA PRO A 102 -5.84 7.76 -6.02
C PRO A 102 -6.91 7.11 -5.16
N ALA A 103 -7.90 7.88 -4.68
CA ALA A 103 -8.98 7.38 -3.84
C ALA A 103 -9.76 6.24 -4.51
N LEU A 104 -10.05 6.37 -5.81
CA LEU A 104 -10.83 5.40 -6.59
C LEU A 104 -9.99 4.25 -7.15
N LYS A 105 -8.66 4.32 -7.00
CA LYS A 105 -7.74 3.20 -7.24
C LYS A 105 -7.64 2.24 -6.05
N SER A 106 -8.29 2.56 -4.92
CA SER A 106 -8.38 1.70 -3.75
C SER A 106 -8.98 0.34 -4.10
N VAL A 107 -8.48 -0.71 -3.43
CA VAL A 107 -8.98 -2.07 -3.63
C VAL A 107 -10.43 -2.17 -3.14
N GLY A 108 -11.29 -2.83 -3.91
CA GLY A 108 -12.74 -2.84 -3.72
C GLY A 108 -13.40 -1.83 -4.65
N TYR A 109 -13.18 -0.53 -4.38
CA TYR A 109 -13.74 0.59 -5.15
C TYR A 109 -13.50 0.46 -6.65
N ARG A 110 -12.25 0.22 -7.06
CA ARG A 110 -11.91 0.08 -8.48
C ARG A 110 -12.67 -1.06 -9.17
N GLN A 111 -12.84 -2.18 -8.47
CA GLN A 111 -13.52 -3.36 -9.02
C GLN A 111 -15.03 -3.13 -9.13
N VAL A 112 -15.64 -2.59 -8.08
CA VAL A 112 -17.07 -2.23 -8.06
C VAL A 112 -17.38 -1.16 -9.10
N TRP A 113 -16.51 -0.16 -9.26
CA TRP A 113 -16.69 0.87 -10.28
C TRP A 113 -16.73 0.28 -11.71
N ARG A 114 -15.84 -0.66 -12.01
CA ARG A 114 -15.80 -1.36 -13.31
C ARG A 114 -17.01 -2.25 -13.52
N HIS A 115 -17.49 -2.91 -12.46
CA HIS A 115 -18.76 -3.63 -12.51
C HIS A 115 -19.94 -2.72 -12.85
N LEU A 116 -20.05 -1.57 -12.16
CA LEU A 116 -21.10 -0.57 -12.43
C LEU A 116 -20.96 0.10 -13.81
N ALA A 117 -19.79 0.00 -14.45
CA ALA A 117 -19.56 0.43 -15.82
C ALA A 117 -19.89 -0.67 -16.86
N GLY A 118 -20.31 -1.86 -16.43
CA GLY A 118 -20.60 -3.00 -17.31
C GLY A 118 -19.36 -3.77 -17.78
N GLU A 119 -18.17 -3.46 -17.26
CA GLU A 119 -16.91 -4.10 -17.68
C GLU A 119 -16.64 -5.44 -16.99
N LEU A 120 -17.31 -5.71 -15.87
CA LEU A 120 -17.17 -6.93 -15.08
C LEU A 120 -18.55 -7.44 -14.65
N SER A 121 -18.75 -8.75 -14.71
CA SER A 121 -19.86 -9.37 -14.00
C SER A 121 -19.69 -9.22 -12.47
N TYR A 122 -20.77 -9.43 -11.72
CA TYR A 122 -20.74 -9.36 -10.25
C TYR A 122 -19.74 -10.37 -9.65
N GLU A 123 -19.74 -11.61 -10.14
CA GLU A 123 -18.82 -12.65 -9.68
C GLU A 123 -17.35 -12.34 -10.03
N GLU A 124 -17.08 -11.81 -11.23
CA GLU A 124 -15.72 -11.40 -11.59
C GLU A 124 -15.24 -10.23 -10.73
N MET A 125 -16.10 -9.24 -10.48
CA MET A 125 -15.80 -8.10 -9.61
C MET A 125 -15.38 -8.60 -8.24
N ARG A 126 -16.18 -9.50 -7.66
CA ARG A 126 -15.94 -10.12 -6.36
C ARG A 126 -14.62 -10.89 -6.31
N ALA A 127 -14.40 -11.80 -7.25
CA ALA A 127 -13.16 -12.58 -7.34
C ALA A 127 -11.93 -11.68 -7.49
N ARG A 128 -12.00 -10.66 -8.36
CA ARG A 128 -10.89 -9.72 -8.60
C ARG A 128 -10.63 -8.82 -7.40
N ALA A 129 -11.64 -8.41 -6.65
CA ALA A 129 -11.48 -7.57 -5.45
C ALA A 129 -10.80 -8.36 -4.31
N ILE A 130 -11.24 -9.60 -4.08
CA ILE A 130 -10.62 -10.50 -3.10
C ILE A 130 -9.16 -10.77 -3.48
N MET A 131 -8.89 -11.11 -4.74
CA MET A 131 -7.53 -11.32 -5.24
C MET A 131 -6.65 -10.07 -5.05
N ALA A 132 -7.15 -8.89 -5.43
CA ALA A 132 -6.43 -7.63 -5.27
C ALA A 132 -6.11 -7.33 -3.79
N THR A 133 -7.03 -7.65 -2.88
CA THR A 133 -6.84 -7.48 -1.43
C THR A 133 -5.77 -8.45 -0.91
N ARG A 134 -5.77 -9.71 -1.38
CA ARG A 134 -4.70 -10.67 -1.06
C ARG A 134 -3.33 -10.21 -1.53
N GLN A 135 -3.24 -9.63 -2.73
CA GLN A 135 -1.98 -9.10 -3.24
C GLN A 135 -1.52 -7.86 -2.45
N LEU A 136 -2.45 -6.99 -2.04
CA LEU A 136 -2.16 -5.88 -1.14
C LEU A 136 -1.60 -6.38 0.19
N ALA A 137 -2.27 -7.32 0.84
CA ALA A 137 -1.82 -7.91 2.10
C ALA A 137 -0.44 -8.59 1.97
N LYS A 138 -0.19 -9.31 0.86
CA LYS A 138 1.13 -9.89 0.55
C LYS A 138 2.21 -8.82 0.48
N ARG A 139 1.95 -7.70 -0.22
CA ARG A 139 2.91 -6.58 -0.33
C ARG A 139 3.15 -5.92 1.03
N GLN A 140 2.11 -5.69 1.83
CA GLN A 140 2.24 -5.15 3.19
C GLN A 140 3.11 -6.05 4.07
N LEU A 141 2.87 -7.36 4.07
CA LEU A 141 3.69 -8.31 4.82
C LEU A 141 5.14 -8.37 4.31
N THR A 142 5.35 -8.22 3.00
CA THR A 142 6.69 -8.17 2.41
C THR A 142 7.44 -6.93 2.89
N TRP A 143 6.78 -5.78 2.89
CA TRP A 143 7.33 -4.53 3.40
C TRP A 143 7.68 -4.62 4.88
N LEU A 144 6.75 -5.09 5.71
CA LEU A 144 6.96 -5.26 7.16
C LEU A 144 8.12 -6.20 7.49
N ARG A 145 8.39 -7.23 6.68
CA ARG A 145 9.54 -8.13 6.89
C ARG A 145 10.89 -7.46 6.69
N ALA A 146 10.94 -6.44 5.82
CA ALA A 146 12.15 -5.67 5.57
C ALA A 146 12.33 -4.52 6.55
N GLU A 147 11.34 -4.24 7.42
CA GLU A 147 11.34 -3.09 8.32
C GLU A 147 12.30 -3.30 9.52
N PRO A 148 13.36 -2.49 9.67
CA PRO A 148 14.31 -2.64 10.77
C PRO A 148 13.69 -2.27 12.12
N GLY A 149 14.01 -3.06 13.15
CA GLY A 149 13.55 -2.83 14.52
C GLY A 149 12.07 -3.13 14.76
N LEU A 150 11.40 -3.82 13.83
CA LEU A 150 9.98 -4.15 13.95
C LEU A 150 9.74 -5.32 14.91
N ARG A 151 8.96 -5.10 15.97
CA ARG A 151 8.47 -6.15 16.87
C ARG A 151 7.24 -6.84 16.26
N TRP A 152 7.30 -8.16 16.08
CA TRP A 152 6.19 -8.94 15.54
C TRP A 152 5.29 -9.52 16.62
N PHE A 153 3.97 -9.36 16.44
CA PHE A 153 2.93 -10.02 17.21
C PHE A 153 2.11 -10.90 16.25
N ARG A 154 2.31 -12.22 16.35
CA ARG A 154 1.67 -13.20 15.46
C ARG A 154 0.59 -13.98 16.20
N GLY A 155 -0.66 -13.88 15.75
CA GLY A 155 -1.77 -14.56 16.40
C GLY A 155 -3.10 -13.86 16.21
N GLU A 156 -4.10 -14.29 16.98
CA GLU A 156 -5.41 -13.64 17.02
C GLU A 156 -5.36 -12.41 17.95
N PRO A 157 -6.00 -11.28 17.59
CA PRO A 157 -5.94 -10.04 18.37
C PRO A 157 -6.20 -10.24 19.86
N GLY A 158 -7.23 -11.01 20.24
CA GLY A 158 -7.57 -11.26 21.65
C GLY A 158 -6.49 -11.99 22.45
N ARG A 159 -5.58 -12.71 21.79
CA ARG A 159 -4.44 -13.39 22.44
C ARG A 159 -3.16 -12.54 22.42
N LEU A 160 -3.13 -11.47 21.64
CA LEU A 160 -1.96 -10.61 21.48
C LEU A 160 -1.96 -9.41 22.43
N LEU A 161 -3.13 -8.98 22.92
CA LEU A 161 -3.25 -7.79 23.77
C LEU A 161 -2.35 -7.82 25.01
N PRO A 162 -2.26 -8.92 25.79
CA PRO A 162 -1.38 -8.94 26.97
C PRO A 162 0.10 -8.78 26.61
N GLY A 163 0.55 -9.47 25.55
CA GLY A 163 1.93 -9.39 25.09
C GLY A 163 2.29 -8.02 24.49
N LEU A 164 1.33 -7.39 23.80
CA LEU A 164 1.51 -6.05 23.26
C LEU A 164 1.56 -5.00 24.37
N ALA A 165 0.68 -5.11 25.38
CA ALA A 165 0.69 -4.24 26.55
C ALA A 165 1.99 -4.36 27.36
N ALA A 166 2.45 -5.60 27.63
CA ALA A 166 3.70 -5.84 28.33
C ALA A 166 4.92 -5.29 27.58
N TRP A 167 4.95 -5.46 26.25
CA TRP A 167 6.00 -4.86 25.43
C TRP A 167 5.98 -3.34 25.48
N PHE A 168 4.79 -2.73 25.39
CA PHE A 168 4.62 -1.27 25.46
C PHE A 168 5.09 -0.71 26.81
N GLN A 169 4.69 -1.34 27.92
CA GLN A 169 5.09 -0.95 29.28
C GLN A 169 6.59 -1.11 29.55
N GLY A 170 7.26 -2.02 28.84
CA GLY A 170 8.69 -2.26 28.95
C GLY A 170 9.57 -1.31 28.13
N ILE A 171 9.00 -0.34 27.41
CA ILE A 171 9.78 0.63 26.62
C ILE A 171 10.37 1.69 27.57
N PRO A 172 11.71 1.83 27.66
CA PRO A 172 12.34 2.82 28.53
C PRO A 172 12.02 4.25 28.07
N GLY A 173 11.62 5.11 29.02
CA GLY A 173 11.33 6.53 28.77
C GLY A 173 9.93 6.83 28.24
N LEU A 174 9.01 5.84 28.26
CA LEU A 174 7.57 6.03 28.04
C LEU A 174 6.74 5.96 29.33
N GLN A 175 7.38 5.89 30.51
CA GLN A 175 6.75 5.99 31.83
C GLN A 175 6.88 7.39 32.40
#